data_AF-A0A5C6VZW3-F1
#
_entry.id   AF-A0A5C6VZW3-F1
#
_cell.length_a   1.000
_cell.length_b   1.000
_cell.length_c   1.000
_cell.angle_alpha   90.00
_cell.angle_beta   90.00
_cell.angle_gamma   90.00
#
_symmetry.space_group_name_H-M   'P 1'
#
loop_
_entity.id
_entity.type
_entity.pdbx_description
1 polymer ?
#
loop_
_entity_poly.entity_id
_entity_poly.type
_entity_poly.pdbx_seq_one_letter_code
_entity_poly.pdbx_strand_id
1 'polypeptide(L)' 'MNNTKKIYFIGYFILYPIIFLISFFTWMYFIKDNKLFTVIQDCLAILGIYYLMTSFLFLWYLPKQNKEK' A
#
# COMPACT_ATOMS: atom_id res chain seq x y z
N MET A 1 -15.75 -18.20 3.30
CA MET A 1 -15.01 -17.24 2.44
C MET A 1 -13.75 -17.94 1.94
N ASN A 2 -13.66 -18.26 0.64
CA ASN A 2 -12.60 -19.13 0.09
C ASN A 2 -11.19 -18.59 0.43
N ASN A 3 -10.33 -19.46 0.97
CA ASN A 3 -8.99 -19.12 1.47
C ASN A 3 -8.13 -18.34 0.47
N THR A 4 -8.37 -18.55 -0.83
CA THR A 4 -7.71 -17.85 -1.94
C THR A 4 -7.95 -16.33 -1.91
N LYS A 5 -9.19 -15.86 -1.64
CA LYS A 5 -9.50 -14.41 -1.60
C LYS A 5 -8.78 -13.69 -0.46
N LYS A 6 -8.59 -14.37 0.67
CA LYS A 6 -7.86 -13.86 1.83
C LYS A 6 -6.36 -13.71 1.52
N ILE A 7 -5.79 -14.66 0.78
CA ILE A 7 -4.39 -14.64 0.34
C ILE A 7 -4.16 -13.51 -0.68
N TYR A 8 -5.06 -13.34 -1.65
CA TYR A 8 -4.97 -12.21 -2.59
C TYR A 8 -5.05 -10.86 -1.88
N PHE A 9 -5.95 -10.73 -0.90
CA PHE A 9 -6.06 -9.51 -0.09
C PHE A 9 -4.76 -9.24 0.67
N ILE A 10 -4.23 -10.21 1.41
CA ILE A 10 -2.98 -10.04 2.18
C ILE A 10 -1.78 -9.78 1.26
N GLY A 11 -1.67 -10.51 0.15
CA GLY A 11 -0.57 -10.36 -0.80
C GLY A 11 -0.58 -8.98 -1.46
N TYR A 12 -1.66 -8.61 -2.12
CA TYR A 12 -1.71 -7.33 -2.81
C TYR A 12 -1.76 -6.13 -1.86
N PHE A 13 -2.49 -6.24 -0.76
CA PHE A 13 -2.69 -5.10 0.12
C PHE A 13 -1.48 -4.83 1.02
N ILE A 14 -0.71 -5.86 1.40
CA ILE A 14 0.38 -5.74 2.38
C ILE A 14 1.75 -6.01 1.76
N LEU A 15 1.92 -7.10 0.99
CA LEU A 15 3.25 -7.43 0.44
C LEU A 15 3.68 -6.41 -0.62
N TYR A 16 2.77 -5.97 -1.49
CA TYR A 16 3.10 -5.01 -2.54
C TYR A 16 3.64 -3.67 -2.01
N PRO A 17 2.96 -2.95 -1.09
CA PRO A 17 3.49 -1.69 -0.57
C PRO A 17 4.78 -1.89 0.23
N ILE A 18 4.97 -3.03 0.91
CA ILE A 18 6.21 -3.32 1.66
C ILE A 18 7.39 -3.52 0.71
N ILE A 19 7.23 -4.32 -0.34
CA ILE A 19 8.29 -4.55 -1.34
C ILE A 19 8.65 -3.22 -2.01
N PHE A 20 7.65 -2.44 -2.39
CA PHE A 20 7.85 -1.11 -2.94
C PHE A 20 8.59 -0.19 -1.97
N LEU A 21 8.24 -0.22 -0.68
CA LEU A 21 8.90 0.58 0.35
C LEU A 21 10.37 0.23 0.47
N ILE A 22 10.71 -1.06 0.51
CA ILE A 22 12.09 -1.53 0.65
C ILE A 22 12.91 -1.12 -0.58
N SER A 23 12.35 -1.28 -1.78
CA SER A 23 13.01 -0.84 -3.02
C SER A 23 13.22 0.68 -3.05
N PHE A 24 12.19 1.46 -2.69
CA PHE A 24 12.27 2.92 -2.68
C PHE A 24 13.24 3.44 -1.61
N PHE A 25 13.18 2.88 -0.41
CA PHE A 25 14.11 3.19 0.67
C PHE A 25 15.55 2.90 0.27
N THR A 26 15.80 1.71 -0.31
CA THR A 26 17.14 1.34 -0.79
C THR A 26 17.63 2.32 -1.85
N TRP A 27 16.79 2.68 -2.82
CA TRP A 27 17.14 3.65 -3.85
C TRP A 27 17.46 5.03 -3.24
N MET A 28 16.59 5.54 -2.39
CA MET A 28 16.68 6.90 -1.89
C MET A 28 17.81 7.09 -0.88
N TYR A 29 18.09 6.05 -0.07
CA TYR A 29 19.16 6.06 0.91
C TYR A 29 20.53 5.81 0.27
N PHE A 30 20.67 4.81 -0.61
CA PHE A 30 21.99 4.44 -1.16
C PHE A 30 22.40 5.26 -2.39
N ILE A 31 21.47 5.66 -3.26
CA ILE A 31 21.82 6.32 -4.54
C ILE A 31 21.72 7.83 -4.41
N LYS A 32 20.72 8.33 -3.66
CA LYS A 32 20.46 9.77 -3.56
C LYS A 32 21.14 10.46 -2.37
N ASP A 33 21.73 9.69 -1.45
CA ASP A 33 22.33 10.19 -0.19
C ASP A 33 21.40 11.15 0.57
N ASN A 34 20.09 10.90 0.47
CA ASN A 34 19.12 11.71 1.17
C ASN A 34 19.19 11.42 2.67
N LYS A 35 19.02 12.46 3.50
CA LYS A 35 18.96 12.30 4.96
C LYS A 35 17.91 11.25 5.33
N LEU A 36 18.25 10.34 6.24
CA LEU A 36 17.36 9.28 6.74
C LEU A 36 15.97 9.80 7.08
N PHE A 37 15.88 10.95 7.73
CA PHE A 37 14.61 11.55 8.12
C PHE A 37 13.74 11.92 6.91
N THR A 38 14.34 12.45 5.84
CA THR A 38 13.64 12.76 4.59
C THR A 38 13.15 11.48 3.91
N VAL A 39 13.99 10.45 3.85
CA VAL A 39 13.62 9.16 3.26
C VAL A 39 12.45 8.50 4.02
N ILE A 40 12.48 8.53 5.35
CA ILE A 40 11.41 7.99 6.19
C ILE A 40 10.11 8.77 5.99
N GLN A 41 10.19 10.11 5.94
CA GLN A 41 9.02 10.96 5.71
C GLN A 41 8.39 10.67 4.34
N ASP A 42 9.21 10.53 3.30
CA ASP A 42 8.74 10.21 1.95
C ASP A 42 8.14 8.80 1.87
N CYS A 43 8.75 7.81 2.54
CA CYS A 43 8.17 6.47 2.67
C CYS A 43 6.82 6.49 3.41
N LEU A 44 6.70 7.24 4.51
CA LEU A 44 5.42 7.39 5.23
C LEU A 44 4.36 8.08 4.38
N ALA A 45 4.74 9.11 3.62
CA ALA A 45 3.83 9.80 2.71
C ALA A 45 3.30 8.85 1.62
N ILE A 46 4.17 8.05 1.01
CA ILE A 46 3.77 7.09 -0.03
C ILE A 46 2.81 6.03 0.53
N LEU A 47 3.08 5.51 1.74
CA LEU A 47 2.19 4.57 2.44
C LEU A 47 0.84 5.21 2.75
N GLY A 48 0.85 6.44 3.26
CA GLY A 48 -0.37 7.18 3.57
C GLY A 48 -1.24 7.35 2.33
N ILE A 49 -0.66 7.78 1.21
CA ILE A 49 -1.39 7.93 -0.06
C ILE A 49 -1.95 6.59 -0.54
N TYR A 50 -1.16 5.52 -0.49
CA TYR A 50 -1.60 4.18 -0.88
C TYR A 50 -2.82 3.71 -0.06
N TYR A 51 -2.77 3.88 1.27
CA TYR A 51 -3.89 3.50 2.13
C TYR A 51 -5.11 4.39 1.97
N LEU A 52 -4.93 5.70 1.73
CA LEU A 52 -6.04 6.59 1.42
C LEU A 52 -6.72 6.19 0.10
N MET A 53 -5.95 5.97 -0.96
CA MET A 53 -6.49 5.53 -2.26
C MET A 53 -7.24 4.21 -2.14
N THR A 54 -6.66 3.22 -1.46
CA THR A 54 -7.32 1.93 -1.26
C THR A 54 -8.59 2.06 -0.41
N SER A 55 -8.62 2.95 0.58
CA SER A 55 -9.82 3.25 1.35
C SER A 55 -10.94 3.87 0.50
N PHE A 56 -10.60 4.82 -0.39
CA PHE A 56 -11.55 5.36 -1.37
C PHE A 56 -12.08 4.28 -2.33
N LEU A 57 -11.20 3.42 -2.84
CA LEU A 57 -11.59 2.29 -3.68
C LEU A 57 -12.53 1.33 -2.93
N PHE A 58 -12.27 1.08 -1.65
CA PHE A 58 -13.10 0.22 -0.82
C PHE A 58 -14.47 0.83 -0.54
N LEU A 59 -14.53 2.13 -0.23
CA LEU A 59 -15.77 2.90 -0.09
C LEU A 59 -16.63 2.88 -1.35
N TRP A 60 -16.00 2.91 -2.53
CA TRP A 60 -16.71 2.80 -3.81
C TRP A 60 -17.16 1.36 -4.11
N TYR A 61 -16.37 0.36 -3.71
CA TYR A 61 -16.66 -1.06 -3.97
C TYR A 61 -17.73 -1.64 -3.03
N LEU A 62 -17.78 -1.21 -1.76
CA LEU A 62 -18.73 -1.69 -0.76
C LEU A 62 -20.22 -1.55 -1.15
N PRO A 63 -20.71 -0.40 -1.65
CA PRO A 63 -22.13 -0.23 -1.97
C PRO A 63 -22.57 -1.09 -3.15
N LYS A 64 -21.63 -1.61 -3.96
CA LYS A 64 -21.94 -2.51 -5.07
C LYS A 64 -22.26 -3.94 -4.62
N GLN A 65 -21.70 -4.40 -3.51
CA GLN A 65 -22.00 -5.74 -2.98
C GLN A 65 -23.33 -5.83 -2.21
N ASN A 66 -23.80 -4.72 -1.64
CA ASN A 66 -25.02 -4.72 -0.82
C ASN A 66 -26.31 -4.61 -1.63
N LYS A 67 -26.23 -4.48 -2.96
CA LYS A 67 -27.38 -4.46 -3.88
C LYS A 67 -27.61 -5.78 -4.63
N GLU A 68 -26.68 -6.73 -4.54
CA GLU A 68 -26.79 -8.07 -5.18
C GLU A 68 -27.11 -9.18 -4.16
N LYS A 69 -27.58 -8.82 -2.96
CA LYS A 69 -28.17 -9.75 -1.99
C LYS A 69 -29.64 -9.45 -1.80
#